data_AF-A0A2H9QTE9-F1
#
_entry.id   AF-A0A2H9QTE9-F1
#
_cell.length_a   1.000
_cell.length_b   1.000
_cell.length_c   1.000
_cell.angle_alpha   90.00
_cell.angle_beta   90.00
_cell.angle_gamma   90.00
#
_symmetry.space_group_name_H-M   'P 1'
#
loop_
_entity.id
_entity.type
_entity.pdbx_description
1 polymer ?
#
loop_
_entity_poly.entity_id
_entity_poly.type
_entity_poly.pdbx_seq_one_letter_code
_entity_poly.pdbx_strand_id
1 'polypeptide(L)' 'MSKSHEWIEKERETLRKKYPNKVILVRECEVIKVFDIHVSVRDVFDEADKLCKGKDWAWADLPAEECELILWL' A
#
# COMPACT_ATOMS: atom_id res chain seq x y z
N MET A 1 -9.92 0.09 -12.31
CA MET A 1 -9.10 0.27 -11.09
C MET A 1 -9.75 -0.56 -9.97
N SER A 2 -8.97 -1.12 -9.05
CA SER A 2 -9.49 -1.89 -7.90
C SER A 2 -10.11 -0.94 -6.87
N LYS A 3 -11.13 -1.40 -6.14
CA LYS A 3 -11.79 -0.55 -5.11
C LYS A 3 -10.82 -0.21 -3.98
N SER A 4 -9.95 -1.16 -3.63
CA SER A 4 -8.89 -0.94 -2.63
C SER A 4 -7.90 0.13 -3.07
N HIS A 5 -7.59 0.25 -4.37
CA HIS A 5 -6.71 1.31 -4.86
C HIS A 5 -7.37 2.69 -4.78
N GLU A 6 -8.64 2.81 -5.19
CA GLU A 6 -9.40 4.07 -5.06
C GLU A 6 -9.54 4.50 -3.59
N TRP A 7 -9.73 3.53 -2.69
CA TRP A 7 -9.79 3.79 -1.25
C TRP A 7 -8.45 4.27 -0.68
N ILE A 8 -7.33 3.65 -1.08
CA ILE A 8 -5.99 4.10 -0.67
C ILE A 8 -5.77 5.55 -1.07
N GLU A 9 -6.07 5.92 -2.32
CA GLU A 9 -5.86 7.28 -2.80
C GLU A 9 -6.73 8.29 -2.04
N LYS A 10 -7.98 7.94 -1.73
CA LYS A 10 -8.87 8.80 -0.95
C LYS A 10 -8.40 9.00 0.49
N GLU A 11 -7.88 7.94 1.12
CA GLU A 11 -7.47 7.94 2.53
C GLU A 11 -5.96 8.18 2.72
N ARG A 12 -5.24 8.54 1.65
CA ARG A 12 -3.76 8.51 1.62
C ARG A 12 -3.11 9.31 2.73
N GLU A 13 -3.58 10.53 2.98
CA GLU A 13 -3.05 11.38 4.06
C GLU A 13 -3.30 10.79 5.45
N THR A 14 -4.49 10.24 5.69
CA THR A 14 -4.84 9.57 6.95
C THR A 14 -3.97 8.33 7.15
N LEU A 15 -3.77 7.54 6.10
CA LEU A 15 -2.94 6.34 6.11
C LEU A 15 -1.48 6.68 6.36
N ARG A 16 -0.92 7.73 5.74
CA ARG A 16 0.45 8.20 6.03
C ARG A 16 0.65 8.58 7.49
N LYS A 17 -0.31 9.28 8.10
CA LYS A 17 -0.25 9.63 9.54
C LYS A 17 -0.30 8.39 10.43
N LYS A 18 -1.05 7.37 10.03
CA LYS A 18 -1.23 6.13 10.80
C LYS A 18 -0.07 5.14 10.62
N TYR A 19 0.50 5.08 9.43
CA TYR A 19 1.56 4.15 9.05
C TYR A 19 2.72 4.89 8.36
N PRO A 20 3.41 5.80 9.07
CA PRO A 20 4.49 6.59 8.48
C PRO A 20 5.70 5.71 8.16
N ASN A 21 6.29 5.91 6.98
CA ASN A 21 7.39 5.12 6.45
C ASN A 21 7.09 3.61 6.45
N LYS A 22 5.90 3.25 5.97
CA LYS A 22 5.47 1.87 5.82
C LYS A 22 4.95 1.61 4.42
N VAL A 23 4.90 0.33 4.05
CA VAL A 23 4.08 -0.15 2.93
C VAL A 23 2.87 -0.85 3.51
N ILE A 24 1.69 -0.53 3.01
CA ILE A 24 0.45 -1.20 3.41
C ILE A 24 -0.02 -2.14 2.31
N LEU A 25 -0.57 -3.29 2.72
CA LEU A 25 -1.35 -4.17 1.87
C LEU A 25 -2.81 -4.06 2.30
N VAL A 26 -3.66 -3.68 1.35
CA VAL A 26 -5.08 -3.46 1.52
C VAL A 26 -5.83 -4.55 0.78
N ARG A 27 -6.87 -5.10 1.42
CA ARG A 27 -7.79 -6.05 0.82
C ARG A 27 -9.20 -5.62 1.17
N GLU A 28 -10.07 -5.49 0.17
CA GLU A 28 -11.47 -5.07 0.36
C GLU A 28 -11.59 -3.77 1.18
N CYS A 29 -10.72 -2.79 0.90
CA CYS A 29 -10.64 -1.50 1.60
C CYS A 29 -10.23 -1.57 3.09
N GLU A 30 -9.59 -2.66 3.51
CA GLU A 30 -9.03 -2.82 4.85
C GLU A 30 -7.53 -3.09 4.80
N VAL A 31 -6.74 -2.42 5.65
CA VAL A 31 -5.30 -2.70 5.80
C VAL A 31 -5.13 -4.03 6.52
N ILE A 32 -4.71 -5.05 5.78
CA ILE A 32 -4.54 -6.42 6.31
C ILE A 32 -3.10 -6.73 6.71
N LYS A 33 -2.13 -5.97 6.17
CA LYS A 33 -0.72 -6.13 6.52
C LYS A 33 0.03 -4.82 6.34
N VAL A 34 1.06 -4.63 7.17
CA VAL A 34 1.94 -3.47 7.15
C VAL A 34 3.38 -3.97 7.14
N PHE A 35 4.20 -3.37 6.30
CA PHE A 35 5.61 -3.68 6.12
C PHE A 35 6.45 -2.43 6.34
N ASP A 36 7.75 -2.59 6.57
CA ASP A 36 8.69 -1.48 6.52
C ASP A 36 8.83 -0.92 5.11
N ILE A 37 9.15 0.38 4.97
CA ILE A 37 9.22 1.05 3.65
C ILE A 37 10.26 0.47 2.69
N HIS A 38 11.23 -0.27 3.21
CA HIS A 38 12.27 -0.94 2.42
C HIS A 38 11.93 -2.40 2.07
N VAL A 39 10.69 -2.84 2.32
CA VAL A 39 10.24 -4.17 1.91
C VAL A 39 10.39 -4.35 0.40
N SER A 40 10.80 -5.55 -0.02
CA SER A 40 10.85 -5.83 -1.45
C SER A 40 9.43 -5.95 -2.02
N VAL A 41 9.22 -5.45 -3.24
CA VAL A 41 7.93 -5.60 -3.94
C VAL A 41 7.56 -7.08 -4.05
N ARG A 42 8.55 -7.96 -4.23
CA ARG A 42 8.34 -9.41 -4.29
C ARG A 42 7.69 -9.94 -3.00
N ASP A 43 8.19 -9.52 -1.84
CA ASP A 43 7.62 -9.97 -0.55
C ASP A 43 6.19 -9.50 -0.37
N VAL A 44 5.87 -8.27 -0.81
CA VAL A 44 4.49 -7.75 -0.79
C VAL A 44 3.56 -8.58 -1.66
N PHE A 45 4.00 -8.93 -2.87
CA PHE A 45 3.22 -9.78 -3.79
C PHE A 45 3.08 -11.22 -3.30
N ASP A 46 4.14 -11.81 -2.75
CA ASP A 46 4.10 -13.16 -2.18
C ASP A 46 3.11 -13.22 -0.99
N GLU A 47 3.04 -12.18 -0.18
CA GLU A 47 2.05 -12.08 0.89
C GLU A 47 0.63 -11.81 0.37
N ALA A 48 0.50 -10.97 -0.66
CA ALA A 48 -0.80 -10.71 -1.30
C ALA A 48 -1.38 -11.99 -1.93
N ASP A 49 -0.58 -12.83 -2.59
CA ASP A 49 -1.06 -14.08 -3.16
C ASP A 49 -1.58 -15.04 -2.10
N LYS A 50 -0.90 -15.12 -0.95
CA LYS A 50 -1.32 -15.93 0.21
C LYS A 50 -2.61 -15.42 0.85
N LEU A 51 -2.77 -14.10 0.98
CA LEU A 51 -3.82 -13.48 1.81
C LEU A 51 -5.04 -12.98 1.02
N CYS A 52 -4.90 -12.77 -0.29
CA CYS A 52 -5.87 -12.06 -1.12
C CYS A 52 -6.33 -12.87 -2.34
N LYS A 53 -6.10 -14.19 -2.37
CA LYS A 53 -6.46 -15.05 -3.51
C LYS A 53 -7.93 -14.86 -3.94
N GLY A 54 -8.13 -14.36 -5.16
CA GLY A 54 -9.45 -14.11 -5.73
C GLY A 54 -10.21 -12.90 -5.16
N LYS A 55 -9.55 -12.05 -4.36
CA LYS A 55 -10.13 -10.87 -3.73
C LYS A 55 -9.57 -9.58 -4.32
N ASP A 56 -10.30 -8.48 -4.14
CA ASP A 56 -9.82 -7.13 -4.45
C ASP A 56 -8.73 -6.74 -3.44
N TRP A 57 -7.55 -6.39 -3.94
CA TRP A 57 -6.44 -5.93 -3.12
C TRP A 57 -5.60 -4.87 -3.85
N ALA A 58 -4.88 -4.10 -3.07
CA ALA A 58 -3.92 -3.09 -3.53
C ALA A 58 -2.84 -2.91 -2.47
N TRP A 59 -1.71 -2.30 -2.83
CA TRP A 59 -0.67 -1.94 -1.89
C TRP A 59 -0.18 -0.53 -2.21
N ALA A 60 0.37 0.15 -1.21
CA ALA A 60 0.95 1.47 -1.39
C ALA A 60 2.04 1.75 -0.37
N ASP A 61 3.06 2.48 -0.81
CA ASP A 61 4.05 3.11 0.03
C ASP A 61 3.50 4.40 0.64
N LEU A 62 3.79 4.58 1.93
CA LEU A 62 3.37 5.71 2.74
C LEU A 62 4.61 6.36 3.35
N PRO A 63 5.43 7.06 2.55
CA PRO A 63 6.55 7.82 3.10
C PRO A 63 6.03 8.89 4.06
N ALA A 64 6.76 9.12 5.15
CA ALA A 64 6.39 10.07 6.19
C ALA A 64 6.48 11.53 5.71
N GLU A 65 7.37 11.79 4.76
CA GLU A 65 7.48 13.05 4.03
C GLU A 65 7.11 12.79 2.57
N GLU A 66 6.51 13.77 1.90
CA GLU A 66 6.32 13.66 0.46
C GLU A 66 7.70 13.67 -0.20
N CYS A 67 8.21 12.48 -0.55
CA CYS A 67 9.17 12.42 -1.63
C CYS A 67 8.43 12.89 -2.86
N GLU A 68 8.67 14.13 -3.29
CA GLU A 68 8.42 14.56 -4.66
C GLU A 68 9.20 13.61 -5.55
N LEU A 69 8.57 12.50 -5.95
CA LEU A 69 9.07 11.63 -7.00
C LEU A 69 8.98 12.45 -8.29
N ILE A 70 10.06 13.18 -8.57
CA ILE A 70 10.40 13.67 -9.89
C ILE A 70 10.53 12.41 -10.76
N LEU A 71 9.44 12.07 -11.44
CA LEU A 71 9.41 11.06 -12.50
C LEU A 71 10.36 11.54 -13.61
N TRP A 72 11.59 11.04 -13.62
CA TRP A 72 12.38 11.01 -14.85
C TRP A 72 11.85 9.85 -15.70
N LEU A 73 11.12 10.22 -16.75
CA LEU A 73 10.71 9.39 -17.88
C LEU A 73 11.91 8.77 -18.60
#